data_AF-A0AAW5IXX7-F1
#
_entry.id   AF-A0AAW5IXX7-F1
#
_cell.length_a   1.000
_cell.length_b   1.000
_cell.length_c   1.000
_cell.angle_alpha   90.00
_cell.angle_beta   90.00
_cell.angle_gamma   90.00
#
_symmetry.space_group_name_H-M   'P 1'
#
loop_
_entity.id
_entity.type
_entity.pdbx_description
1 polymer ?
#
loop_
_entity_poly.entity_id
_entity_poly.type
_entity_poly.pdbx_seq_one_letter_code
_entity_poly.pdbx_strand_id
1 'polypeptide(L)'
;MKYNERNNSQPASTVPKGASLSDLLLPTDNVYFVSGQYGGWREKYLIPCVYNDAATRDAQASSYVGKTMTIMMPIMIENVQNDYTFTFSIDKLLNNSK
;
A
#
# COMPACT_ATOMS: atom_id res chain seq x y z
N MET A 1 8.65 9.63 8.02
CA MET A 1 7.58 9.00 8.83
C MET A 1 8.23 8.10 9.87
N LYS A 2 7.80 8.12 11.13
CA LYS A 2 8.23 7.10 12.12
C LYS A 2 7.11 6.06 12.28
N TYR A 3 7.40 4.79 12.06
CA TYR A 3 6.38 3.72 12.07
C TYR A 3 5.71 3.47 13.44
N ASN A 4 6.36 3.90 14.51
CA ASN A 4 5.80 3.89 15.87
C ASN A 4 4.69 4.95 16.07
N GLU A 5 4.62 5.96 15.20
CA GLU A 5 3.65 7.06 15.24
C GLU A 5 2.74 7.05 13.99
N ARG A 6 2.64 5.90 13.31
CA ARG A 6 1.94 5.76 12.00
C ARG A 6 0.46 6.18 12.01
N ASN A 7 -0.19 6.12 13.17
CA ASN A 7 -1.60 6.52 13.33
C ASN A 7 -1.75 7.99 13.76
N ASN A 8 -0.65 8.70 14.03
CA ASN A 8 -0.68 10.11 14.38
C ASN A 8 -0.75 10.97 13.12
N SER A 9 -1.33 12.17 13.26
CA SER A 9 -1.32 13.19 12.21
C SER A 9 0.11 13.43 11.74
N GLN A 10 0.35 13.23 10.45
CA GLN A 10 1.63 13.57 9.84
C GLN A 10 1.65 15.07 9.52
N PRO A 11 2.82 15.73 9.59
CA PRO A 11 2.93 17.14 9.19
C PRO A 11 2.58 17.31 7.71
N ALA A 12 2.03 18.47 7.36
CA ALA A 12 1.73 18.81 5.98
C ALA A 12 3.01 18.86 5.12
N SER A 13 2.90 18.41 3.87
CA SER A 13 4.00 18.51 2.89
C SER A 13 3.85 19.79 2.07
N THR A 14 4.94 20.57 1.95
CA THR A 14 5.00 21.73 1.06
C THR A 14 5.72 21.35 -0.23
N VAL A 15 5.04 21.45 -1.37
CA VAL A 15 5.62 21.18 -2.69
C VAL A 15 5.83 22.52 -3.41
N PRO A 16 7.07 22.99 -3.59
CA PRO A 16 7.35 24.22 -4.32
C PRO A 16 6.89 24.15 -5.78
N LYS A 17 6.64 25.31 -6.40
CA LYS A 17 6.27 25.39 -7.82
C LYS A 17 7.33 24.71 -8.69
N GLY A 18 6.90 23.75 -9.51
CA GLY A 18 7.77 22.98 -10.40
C GLY A 18 8.45 21.76 -9.77
N ALA A 19 8.26 21.52 -8.47
CA ALA A 19 8.69 20.28 -7.82
C ALA A 19 7.64 19.17 -7.97
N SER A 20 8.10 17.92 -7.89
CA SER A 20 7.25 16.73 -7.84
C SER A 20 7.19 16.15 -6.44
N LEU A 21 6.02 15.67 -6.02
CA LEU A 21 5.86 14.86 -4.82
C LEU A 21 5.83 13.38 -5.20
N SER A 22 6.61 12.57 -4.50
CA SER A 22 6.55 11.11 -4.57
C SER A 22 6.17 10.60 -3.19
N ASP A 23 5.11 9.79 -3.12
CA ASP A 23 4.60 9.25 -1.85
C ASP A 23 4.25 7.76 -1.99
N LEU A 24 4.11 7.08 -0.85
CA LEU A 24 3.78 5.66 -0.74
C LEU A 24 2.48 5.49 0.05
N LEU A 25 1.52 4.81 -0.56
CA LEU A 25 0.28 4.40 0.11
C LEU A 25 0.45 3.01 0.72
N LEU A 26 0.45 2.95 2.05
CA LEU A 26 0.50 1.71 2.82
C LEU A 26 -0.49 1.80 3.99
N PRO A 27 -1.47 0.88 4.10
CA PRO A 27 -2.35 0.82 5.27
C PRO A 27 -1.53 0.69 6.55
N THR A 28 -1.86 1.46 7.58
CA THR A 28 -1.12 1.42 8.85
C THR A 28 -1.19 0.06 9.54
N ASP A 29 -2.25 -0.70 9.31
CA ASP A 29 -2.42 -2.09 9.76
C ASP A 29 -1.44 -3.07 9.09
N ASN A 30 -0.90 -2.71 7.93
CA ASN A 30 0.12 -3.51 7.26
C ASN A 30 1.51 -3.29 7.87
N VAL A 31 1.71 -2.29 8.72
CA VAL A 31 2.99 -2.00 9.38
C VAL A 31 2.99 -2.59 10.78
N TYR A 32 3.93 -3.50 11.06
CA TYR A 32 4.04 -4.19 12.35
C TYR A 32 5.49 -4.34 12.79
N PHE A 33 5.71 -4.41 14.11
CA PHE A 33 7.04 -4.59 14.68
C PHE A 33 7.25 -6.06 15.08
N VAL A 34 8.38 -6.64 14.69
CA VAL A 34 8.82 -7.96 15.13
C VAL A 34 9.95 -7.77 16.16
N SER A 35 9.85 -8.43 17.32
CA SER A 35 10.89 -8.40 18.35
C SER A 35 11.93 -9.52 18.15
N GLY A 36 13.10 -9.41 18.81
CA GLY A 36 14.17 -10.41 18.79
C GLY A 36 15.45 -9.96 18.08
N GLN A 37 16.44 -10.87 17.99
CA GLN A 37 17.78 -10.61 17.44
C GLN A 37 17.77 -10.10 15.98
N TYR A 38 16.73 -10.43 15.21
CA TYR A 38 16.49 -9.95 13.84
C TYR A 38 15.13 -9.24 13.73
N GLY A 39 14.74 -8.59 14.83
CA GLY A 39 13.54 -7.78 14.91
C GLY A 39 13.63 -6.50 14.09
N GLY A 40 12.48 -5.85 13.88
CA GLY A 40 12.38 -4.62 13.10
C GLY A 40 10.95 -4.36 12.62
N TRP A 41 10.75 -3.19 12.02
CA TRP A 41 9.51 -2.86 11.34
C TRP A 41 9.38 -3.64 10.04
N ARG A 42 8.20 -4.20 9.80
CA ARG A 42 7.86 -4.96 8.61
C ARG A 42 6.54 -4.48 8.05
N GLU A 43 6.40 -4.66 6.75
CA GLU A 43 5.24 -4.22 5.98
C GLU A 43 4.61 -5.43 5.29
N LYS A 44 3.28 -5.50 5.31
CA LYS A 44 2.51 -6.43 4.48
C LYS A 44 2.16 -5.76 3.16
N TYR A 45 2.18 -6.54 2.08
CA TYR A 45 1.69 -6.09 0.79
C TYR A 45 0.19 -5.74 0.86
N LEU A 46 -0.22 -4.73 0.09
CA LEU A 46 -1.63 -4.35 -0.04
C LEU A 46 -2.47 -5.49 -0.64
N ILE A 47 -1.88 -6.23 -1.57
CA ILE A 47 -2.41 -7.47 -2.14
C ILE A 47 -1.32 -8.52 -2.01
N PRO A 48 -1.62 -9.73 -1.49
CA PRO A 48 -0.64 -10.81 -1.42
C PRO A 48 -0.02 -11.08 -2.80
N CYS A 49 1.31 -10.97 -2.89
CA CYS A 49 2.06 -11.18 -4.13
C CYS A 49 3.28 -12.09 -3.95
N VAL A 50 3.59 -12.48 -2.72
CA VAL A 50 4.68 -13.41 -2.38
C VAL A 50 4.06 -14.61 -1.67
N TYR A 51 4.36 -15.79 -2.18
CA TYR A 51 3.83 -17.06 -1.69
C TYR A 51 4.99 -18.03 -1.50
N ASN A 52 4.92 -18.86 -0.45
CA ASN A 52 5.96 -19.84 -0.16
C ASN A 52 5.90 -21.04 -1.11
N ASP A 53 4.73 -21.32 -1.69
CA ASP A 53 4.49 -22.45 -2.59
C ASP A 53 3.41 -22.13 -3.64
N ALA A 54 3.41 -22.91 -4.72
CA ALA A 54 2.51 -22.71 -5.85
C ALA A 54 1.04 -23.03 -5.50
N ALA A 55 0.78 -24.00 -4.62
CA ALA A 55 -0.60 -24.38 -4.27
C ALA A 55 -1.29 -23.26 -3.49
N THR A 56 -0.59 -22.66 -2.53
CA THR A 56 -1.09 -21.49 -1.78
C THR A 56 -1.30 -20.29 -2.70
N ARG A 57 -0.36 -20.05 -3.63
CA ARG A 57 -0.53 -19.00 -4.65
C ARG A 57 -1.81 -19.23 -5.46
N ASP A 58 -1.99 -20.41 -6.03
CA ASP A 58 -3.11 -20.67 -6.95
C ASP A 58 -4.45 -20.62 -6.22
N ALA A 59 -4.51 -21.05 -4.96
CA ALA A 59 -5.71 -20.94 -4.13
C ALA A 59 -6.05 -19.48 -3.73
N GLN A 60 -5.05 -18.67 -3.36
CA GLN A 60 -5.29 -17.33 -2.84
C GLN A 60 -5.30 -16.26 -3.93
N ALA A 61 -4.31 -16.24 -4.83
CA ALA A 61 -4.15 -15.21 -5.85
C ALA A 61 -5.34 -15.18 -6.83
N SER A 62 -5.84 -16.35 -7.22
CA SER A 62 -7.01 -16.46 -8.11
C SER A 62 -8.26 -15.83 -7.52
N SER A 63 -8.40 -15.79 -6.18
CA SER A 63 -9.54 -15.17 -5.51
C SER A 63 -9.59 -13.64 -5.63
N TYR A 64 -8.50 -13.02 -6.12
CA TYR A 64 -8.42 -11.58 -6.37
C TYR A 64 -8.74 -11.22 -7.82
N VAL A 65 -8.65 -12.17 -8.76
CA VAL A 65 -8.97 -11.93 -10.17
C VAL A 65 -10.44 -11.53 -10.32
N GLY A 66 -10.70 -10.48 -11.10
CA GLY A 66 -12.01 -9.88 -11.30
C GLY A 66 -12.48 -8.95 -10.18
N LYS A 67 -11.73 -8.82 -9.07
CA LYS A 67 -12.06 -7.86 -8.01
C LYS A 67 -11.58 -6.46 -8.37
N THR A 68 -12.30 -5.48 -7.86
CA THR A 68 -11.94 -4.08 -7.92
C THR A 68 -11.60 -3.57 -6.53
N MET A 69 -10.47 -2.91 -6.40
CA MET A 69 -10.02 -2.23 -5.19
C MET A 69 -10.10 -0.73 -5.39
N THR A 70 -10.59 -0.01 -4.39
CA THR A 70 -10.68 1.45 -4.44
C THR A 70 -9.93 2.03 -3.24
N ILE A 71 -9.10 3.04 -3.50
CA ILE A 71 -8.36 3.79 -2.50
C ILE A 71 -8.78 5.25 -2.60
N MET A 72 -9.25 5.81 -1.50
CA MET A 72 -9.59 7.22 -1.40
C MET A 72 -8.46 7.95 -0.67
N MET A 73 -7.88 8.95 -1.33
CA MET A 73 -6.77 9.77 -0.84
C MET A 73 -7.16 11.24 -0.89
N PRO A 74 -7.63 11.81 0.24
CA PRO A 74 -7.86 13.24 0.33
C PRO A 74 -6.52 13.99 0.37
N ILE A 75 -6.34 14.97 -0.51
CA ILE A 75 -5.17 15.85 -0.53
C ILE A 75 -5.62 17.29 -0.27
N MET A 76 -5.00 17.93 0.72
CA MET A 76 -5.19 19.35 1.00
C MET A 76 -4.20 20.18 0.18
N ILE A 77 -4.69 21.08 -0.67
CA ILE A 77 -3.88 22.03 -1.45
C ILE A 77 -4.44 23.42 -1.19
N GLU A 78 -3.60 24.34 -0.68
CA GLU A 78 -4.01 25.73 -0.39
C GLU A 78 -5.31 25.83 0.43
N ASN A 79 -5.44 24.95 1.44
CA ASN A 79 -6.60 24.87 2.33
C ASN A 79 -7.91 24.35 1.69
N VAL A 80 -7.85 23.85 0.46
CA VAL A 80 -8.95 23.17 -0.23
C VAL A 80 -8.71 21.65 -0.22
N GLN A 81 -9.70 20.88 0.23
CA GLN A 81 -9.66 19.43 0.18
C GLN A 81 -10.03 18.93 -1.22
N ASN A 82 -9.16 18.12 -1.81
CA ASN A 82 -9.40 17.43 -3.07
C ASN A 82 -9.40 15.93 -2.81
N ASP A 83 -10.52 15.26 -3.04
CA ASP A 83 -10.65 13.82 -2.84
C ASP A 83 -10.27 13.07 -4.11
N TYR A 84 -9.12 12.41 -4.09
CA TYR A 84 -8.68 11.56 -5.20
C TYR A 84 -9.09 10.12 -4.94
N THR A 85 -9.80 9.52 -5.90
CA THR A 85 -10.17 8.11 -5.84
C THR A 85 -9.38 7.35 -6.90
N PHE A 86 -8.59 6.38 -6.45
CA PHE A 86 -7.85 5.46 -7.30
C PHE A 86 -8.56 4.10 -7.31
N THR A 87 -8.96 3.65 -8.50
CA THR A 87 -9.63 2.37 -8.68
C THR A 87 -8.72 1.44 -9.47
N PHE A 88 -8.48 0.26 -8.91
CA PHE A 88 -7.63 -0.78 -9.49
C PHE A 88 -8.46 -2.03 -9.74
N SER A 89 -8.48 -2.49 -10.99
CA SER A 89 -9.10 -3.77 -11.37
C SER A 89 -8.03 -4.83 -11.56
N ILE A 90 -8.26 -6.02 -11.01
CA ILE A 90 -7.32 -7.13 -11.07
C ILE A 90 -7.76 -8.05 -12.20
N ASP A 91 -7.16 -7.88 -13.39
CA ASP A 91 -7.66 -8.56 -14.58
C ASP A 91 -7.25 -10.03 -14.67
N LYS A 92 -5.98 -10.34 -14.34
CA LYS A 92 -5.44 -11.69 -14.46
C LYS A 92 -4.23 -11.92 -13.57
N LEU A 93 -4.05 -13.18 -13.19
CA LEU A 93 -2.81 -13.67 -12.62
C LEU A 93 -1.80 -13.98 -13.74
N LEU A 94 -0.58 -13.44 -13.64
CA LEU A 94 0.50 -13.75 -14.58
C LEU A 94 1.35 -14.90 -14.02
N ASN A 95 1.41 -16.03 -14.72
CA ASN A 95 2.35 -17.10 -14.40
C ASN A 95 3.67 -16.86 -15.15
N ASN A 96 4.69 -16.39 -14.44
CA ASN A 96 6.07 -16.38 -14.94
C ASN A 96 6.71 -17.76 -14.75
N SER A 97 6.14 -18.81 -15.36
CA SER A 97 6.90 -20.02 -15.63
C SER A 97 7.65 -19.79 -16.93
N LYS A 98 8.95 -19.53 -16.83
CA LYS A 98 9.90 -19.80 -17.91
C LYS A 98 10.37 -21.23 -17.81
#